data_AF-A0A1B0BY75-F1
#
_entry.id   AF-A0A1B0BY75-F1
#
_cell.length_a   1.000
_cell.length_b   1.000
_cell.length_c   1.000
_cell.angle_alpha   90.00
_cell.angle_beta   90.00
_cell.angle_gamma   90.00
#
_symmetry.space_group_name_H-M   'P 1'
#
loop_
_entity.id
_entity.type
_entity.pdbx_description
1 polymer ?
#
loop_
_entity_poly.entity_id
_entity_poly.type
_entity_poly.pdbx_seq_one_letter_code
_entity_poly.pdbx_strand_id
1 'polypeptide(L)'
;MRPYNDHILVLFPLIFAGMLGKCDVEANVAGGGTSGQAGAVRWGIAMCLRSFVDQEILEAMQLAGLLTRDYRRRERKKFGQEGARRKYTWKKR
;
A
#
# COMPACT_ATOMS: atom_id res chain seq x y z
N MET A 1 1.40 -8.64 19.68
CA MET A 1 1.54 -7.41 18.87
C MET A 1 2.48 -7.77 17.72
N ARG A 2 1.97 -8.01 16.50
CA ARG A 2 2.88 -8.39 15.39
C ARG A 2 3.80 -7.20 15.10
N PRO A 3 5.12 -7.38 14.97
CA PRO A 3 5.98 -6.31 14.50
C PRO A 3 5.50 -5.93 13.10
N TYR A 4 5.11 -4.68 12.93
CA TYR A 4 4.66 -4.20 11.63
C TYR A 4 5.90 -4.05 10.76
N ASN A 5 6.05 -4.92 9.75
CA ASN A 5 7.17 -4.87 8.80
C ASN A 5 6.97 -3.73 7.77
N ASP A 6 6.65 -2.52 8.24
CA ASP A 6 6.44 -1.32 7.42
C ASP A 6 7.67 -0.99 6.56
N HIS A 7 8.87 -1.15 7.14
CA HIS A 7 10.13 -0.94 6.45
C HIS A 7 10.31 -1.83 5.22
N ILE A 8 9.82 -3.08 5.28
CA ILE A 8 9.93 -4.01 4.14
C ILE A 8 9.03 -3.53 2.98
N LEU A 9 7.84 -2.99 3.28
CA LEU A 9 6.94 -2.46 2.26
C LEU A 9 7.55 -1.26 1.51
N VAL A 10 8.25 -0.38 2.24
CA VAL A 10 8.93 0.78 1.65
C VAL A 10 10.10 0.36 0.77
N LEU A 11 10.89 -0.63 1.20
CA LEU A 11 12.07 -1.10 0.46
C LEU A 11 11.75 -1.98 -0.75
N PHE A 12 10.59 -2.65 -0.75
CA PHE A 12 10.18 -3.60 -1.79
C PHE A 12 10.37 -3.10 -3.24
N PRO A 13 9.90 -1.89 -3.65
CA PRO A 13 10.10 -1.40 -5.02
C PRO A 13 11.58 -1.22 -5.40
N LEU A 14 12.44 -0.79 -4.47
CA LEU A 14 13.88 -0.62 -4.71
C LEU A 14 14.58 -1.96 -4.88
N ILE A 15 14.20 -2.95 -4.06
CA ILE A 15 14.72 -4.32 -4.15
C ILE A 15 14.28 -4.95 -5.47
N PHE A 16 12.99 -4.84 -5.81
CA PHE A 16 12.41 -5.43 -7.02
C PHE A 16 13.06 -4.88 -8.30
N ALA A 17 13.31 -3.57 -8.36
CA ALA A 17 13.96 -2.94 -9.51
C ALA A 17 15.49 -3.07 -9.52
N GLY A 18 16.12 -3.68 -8.49
CA GLY A 18 17.58 -3.74 -8.39
C GLY A 18 18.26 -2.38 -8.21
N MET A 19 17.53 -1.40 -7.65
CA MET A 19 17.96 -0.01 -7.42
C MET A 19 18.29 0.28 -5.95
N LEU A 20 18.37 -0.76 -5.12
CA LEU A 20 18.76 -0.64 -3.72
C LEU A 20 20.17 -0.02 -3.61
N GLY A 21 20.29 1.08 -2.88
CA GLY A 21 21.55 1.81 -2.70
C GLY A 21 22.01 2.65 -3.89
N LYS A 22 21.21 2.75 -4.97
CA LYS A 22 21.51 3.57 -6.15
C LYS A 22 20.74 4.89 -6.20
N CYS A 23 19.75 5.06 -5.33
CA CYS A 23 18.89 6.23 -5.29
C CYS A 23 18.69 6.70 -3.86
N ASP A 24 18.70 8.02 -3.67
CA ASP A 24 18.24 8.66 -2.45
C ASP A 24 16.74 8.95 -2.54
N VAL A 25 16.02 8.70 -1.46
CA VAL A 25 14.55 8.87 -1.40
C VAL A 25 14.21 9.82 -0.26
N GLU A 26 13.62 10.96 -0.61
CA GLU A 26 13.01 11.89 0.33
C GLU A 26 11.50 11.92 0.10
N ALA A 27 10.69 11.72 1.15
CA ALA A 27 9.25 11.61 1.03
C ALA A 27 8.54 12.37 2.15
N ASN A 28 7.58 13.22 1.76
CA ASN A 28 6.69 13.92 2.69
C ASN A 28 5.32 13.25 2.68
N VAL A 29 4.89 12.74 3.84
CA VAL A 29 3.58 12.09 4.02
C VAL A 29 2.81 12.70 5.18
N ALA A 30 1.50 12.89 5.00
CA ALA A 30 0.62 13.48 6.01
C ALA A 30 -0.69 12.69 6.12
N GLY A 31 -1.20 12.57 7.34
CA GLY A 31 -2.44 11.83 7.66
C GLY A 31 -2.29 10.30 7.62
N GLY A 32 -3.39 9.60 7.89
CA GLY A 32 -3.43 8.13 7.91
C GLY A 32 -2.79 7.50 9.17
N GLY A 33 -2.43 6.22 9.07
CA GLY A 33 -1.65 5.48 10.08
C GLY A 33 -0.36 4.93 9.48
N THR A 34 0.50 4.33 10.29
CA THR A 34 1.87 3.89 9.88
C THR A 34 1.87 3.05 8.61
N SER A 35 0.96 2.08 8.53
CA SER A 35 0.83 1.18 7.39
C SER A 35 0.26 1.82 6.13
N GLY A 36 -0.68 2.74 6.29
CA GLY A 36 -1.23 3.52 5.19
C GLY A 36 -0.17 4.46 4.60
N GLN A 37 0.67 5.04 5.47
CA GLN A 37 1.82 5.84 5.07
C GLN A 37 2.87 4.99 4.36
N ALA A 38 3.25 3.84 4.90
CA ALA A 38 4.19 2.92 4.26
C ALA A 38 3.71 2.48 2.86
N GLY A 39 2.42 2.19 2.71
CA GLY A 39 1.80 1.89 1.41
C GLY A 39 1.83 3.07 0.43
N ALA A 40 1.59 4.29 0.93
CA ALA A 40 1.67 5.50 0.11
C ALA A 40 3.10 5.79 -0.37
N VAL A 41 4.09 5.68 0.52
CA VAL A 41 5.51 5.84 0.19
C VAL A 41 5.95 4.77 -0.81
N ARG A 42 5.59 3.50 -0.59
CA ARG A 42 5.85 2.40 -1.53
C ARG A 42 5.36 2.72 -2.94
N TRP A 43 4.12 3.19 -3.07
CA TRP A 43 3.56 3.53 -4.38
C TRP A 43 4.25 4.76 -5.00
N GLY A 44 4.59 5.77 -4.20
CA GLY A 44 5.35 6.93 -4.64
C GLY A 44 6.72 6.55 -5.21
N ILE A 45 7.49 5.73 -4.48
CA ILE A 45 8.80 5.23 -4.93
C ILE A 45 8.65 4.45 -6.24
N ALA A 46 7.65 3.55 -6.33
CA ALA A 46 7.41 2.78 -7.55
C ALA A 46 7.07 3.66 -8.76
N MET A 47 6.30 4.74 -8.57
CA MET A 47 6.02 5.73 -9.61
C MET A 47 7.27 6.50 -10.05
N CYS A 48 8.12 6.90 -9.11
CA CYS A 48 9.36 7.62 -9.42
C CYS A 48 10.37 6.74 -10.16
N LEU A 49 10.49 5.46 -9.78
CA LEU A 49 11.42 4.51 -10.40
C LEU A 49 11.16 4.32 -11.89
N ARG A 50 9.92 4.55 -12.36
CA ARG A 50 9.57 4.39 -13.76
C ARG A 50 10.41 5.22 -14.73
N SER A 51 10.93 6.35 -14.28
CA SER A 51 11.81 7.20 -15.11
C SER A 51 13.24 6.68 -15.23
N PHE A 52 13.64 5.69 -14.41
CA PHE A 52 15.01 5.20 -14.28
C PHE A 52 15.19 3.75 -14.72
N VAL A 53 14.12 3.04 -15.08
CA VAL A 53 14.15 1.61 -15.42
C VAL A 53 13.68 1.35 -16.86
N ASP A 54 14.12 0.22 -17.41
CA ASP A 54 13.73 -0.24 -18.74
C ASP A 54 12.27 -0.72 -18.79
N GLN A 55 11.73 -0.80 -20.01
CA GLN A 55 10.35 -1.18 -20.27
C GLN A 55 10.00 -2.59 -19.74
N GLU A 56 10.93 -3.54 -19.77
CA GLU A 56 10.73 -4.89 -19.24
C GLU A 56 10.50 -4.90 -17.72
N ILE A 57 11.25 -4.06 -16.99
CA ILE A 57 11.11 -3.92 -15.54
C ILE A 57 9.77 -3.24 -15.22
N LEU A 58 9.33 -2.28 -16.04
CA LEU A 58 8.01 -1.65 -15.88
C LEU A 58 6.87 -2.64 -15.99
N GLU A 59 6.91 -3.52 -16.99
CA GLU A 59 5.91 -4.56 -17.17
C GLU A 59 5.91 -5.53 -16.00
N ALA A 60 7.10 -5.93 -15.51
CA ALA A 60 7.23 -6.74 -14.31
C ALA A 60 6.68 -6.03 -13.05
N MET A 61 6.95 -4.74 -12.87
CA MET A 61 6.42 -3.94 -11.75
C MET A 61 4.90 -3.80 -11.83
N GLN A 62 4.34 -3.66 -13.03
CA GLN A 62 2.90 -3.62 -13.24
C GLN A 62 2.25 -4.95 -12.85
N LEU A 63 2.86 -6.07 -13.26
CA LEU A 63 2.39 -7.42 -12.93
C LEU A 63 2.50 -7.71 -11.42
N ALA A 64 3.55 -7.22 -10.78
CA ALA A 64 3.75 -7.28 -9.32
C ALA A 64 2.79 -6.35 -8.54
N GLY A 65 1.97 -5.55 -9.21
CA GLY A 65 1.01 -4.64 -8.59
C GLY A 65 1.65 -3.45 -7.88
N LEU A 66 2.90 -3.09 -8.22
CA LEU A 66 3.60 -1.94 -7.65
C LEU A 66 3.06 -0.60 -8.16
N LEU A 67 2.60 -0.58 -9.40
CA LEU A 67 2.11 0.62 -10.07
C LEU A 67 0.63 0.89 -9.81
N THR A 68 -0.10 -0.10 -9.28
CA THR A 68 -1.54 0.00 -9.03
C THR A 68 -1.82 0.69 -7.69
N ARG A 69 -2.64 1.74 -7.72
CA ARG A 69 -3.08 2.42 -6.49
C ARG A 69 -4.09 1.56 -5.72
N ASP A 70 -3.87 1.38 -4.42
CA ASP A 70 -4.84 0.71 -3.56
C ASP A 70 -6.06 1.62 -3.33
N TYR A 71 -7.22 1.21 -3.85
CA TYR A 71 -8.49 1.93 -3.74
C TYR A 71 -9.32 1.49 -2.54
N ARG A 72 -8.86 0.50 -1.76
CA ARG A 72 -9.59 0.02 -0.59
C ARG A 72 -9.68 1.14 0.44
N ARG A 73 -10.90 1.44 0.86
CA ARG A 73 -11.18 2.39 1.95
C ARG A 73 -12.12 1.76 2.95
N ARG A 74 -12.10 2.27 4.18
CA ARG A 74 -13.00 1.82 5.23
C ARG A 74 -14.45 2.07 4.81
N GLU A 75 -15.22 1.00 4.66
CA GLU A 75 -16.65 1.09 4.42
C GLU A 75 -17.35 1.78 5.59
N ARG A 76 -18.37 2.60 5.28
CA ARG A 76 -19.16 3.27 6.31
C ARG A 76 -20.04 2.28 7.08
N LYS A 77 -20.44 2.66 8.30
CA LYS A 77 -21.47 1.95 9.06
C LYS A 77 -22.84 2.07 8.36
N LYS A 78 -23.63 0.99 8.37
CA LYS A 78 -25.01 0.98 7.90
C LYS A 78 -25.98 1.10 9.07
N PHE A 79 -27.13 1.75 8.86
CA PHE A 79 -28.17 1.84 9.89
C PHE A 79 -28.75 0.44 10.16
N GLY A 80 -29.16 0.18 11.40
CA GLY A 80 -29.63 -1.15 11.81
C GLY A 80 -28.56 -2.25 11.83
N GLN A 81 -27.27 -1.90 11.68
CA GLN A 81 -26.15 -2.82 11.75
C GLN A 81 -25.12 -2.35 12.79
N GLU A 82 -24.38 -3.29 13.37
CA GLU A 82 -23.33 -3.00 14.36
C GLU A 82 -22.12 -2.34 13.66
N GLY A 83 -21.79 -2.79 12.44
CA GLY A 83 -20.71 -2.25 11.63
C GLY A 83 -21.08 -2.00 10.17
N ALA A 84 -20.08 -1.99 9.27
CA ALA A 84 -20.31 -1.86 7.83
C ALA A 84 -21.02 -3.09 7.23
N ARG A 85 -20.69 -4.28 7.76
CA ARG A 85 -21.25 -5.58 7.31
C ARG A 85 -21.79 -6.43 8.47
N ARG A 86 -21.22 -6.28 9.67
CA ARG A 86 -21.62 -7.04 10.88
C ARG A 86 -23.01 -6.60 11.34
N LYS A 87 -23.93 -7.56 11.45
CA LYS A 87 -25.28 -7.37 11.97
C LYS A 87 -25.31 -7.67 13.48
N TYR A 88 -26.29 -7.11 14.18
CA TYR A 88 -26.57 -7.50 15.55
C TYR A 88 -27.00 -8.97 15.62
N THR A 89 -26.80 -9.59 16.78
CA THR A 89 -27.24 -10.96 17.03
C THR A 89 -28.74 -11.08 16.80
N TRP A 90 -29.12 -11.94 15.86
CA TRP A 90 -30.53 -12.22 15.58
C TRP A 90 -31.05 -13.29 16.54
N LYS A 91 -32.20 -13.02 17.20
CA LYS A 91 -32.91 -14.00 18.02
C LYS A 91 -34.17 -14.45 17.27
N LYS A 92 -34.28 -15.77 17.04
CA LYS A 92 -35.37 -16.38 16.27
C LYS A 92 -36.64 -16.65 17.10
N ARG A 93 -36.48 -16.83 18.41
CA ARG A 93 -37.52 -17.26 19.35
C ARG A 93 -38.03 -16.07 20.13
#